data_AF-A0A5Q4E767-F1
#
_entry.id   AF-A0A5Q4E767-F1
#
_cell.length_a   1.000
_cell.length_b   1.000
_cell.length_c   1.000
_cell.angle_alpha   90.00
_cell.angle_beta   90.00
_cell.angle_gamma   90.00
#
_symmetry.space_group_name_H-M   'P 1'
#
loop_
_entity.id
_entity.type
_entity.pdbx_description
1 polymer ?
#
loop_
_entity_poly.entity_id
_entity_poly.type
_entity_poly.pdbx_seq_one_letter_code
_entity_poly.pdbx_strand_id
1 'polypeptide(L)'
;MQKILILAANPKDTSRLRLDEELRDIQEGLRRAKHRDQFAFAQRLAVRPRDIQRAMLEETPQIVHFSGHGEGAEGLVFETETGQTQLVSGVALANLFALFADPAEPNPIHCVVLNGCYSAVQAEAIAEQVPYVVGMTKAVGDTAAIEFAVGFYDALGAGRTVEFAYKLGCAAINLAGKPESATPVLIHKKAPTTSPTTPAATPNAMTIPQDRTKLYQFLLSLPGPQFDAVVFDLNPPRGNVPPSSAPQGDRVAALLHWVESPIGPATKLEAVRTALANLLNPQ
;
A
#
# COMPACT_ATOMS: atom_id res chain seq x y z
N MET A 1 1.23 6.80 26.26
CA MET A 1 -0.02 6.11 25.91
C MET A 1 -0.16 6.19 24.40
N GLN A 2 -0.30 5.06 23.72
CA GLN A 2 -0.52 4.99 22.28
C GLN A 2 -1.99 5.21 21.99
N LYS A 3 -2.32 5.97 20.96
CA LYS A 3 -3.69 6.19 20.53
C LYS A 3 -3.96 5.44 19.23
N ILE A 4 -5.06 4.69 19.26
CA ILE A 4 -5.64 3.97 18.14
C ILE A 4 -6.81 4.82 17.62
N LEU A 5 -6.77 5.17 16.34
CA LEU A 5 -7.87 5.83 15.65
C LEU A 5 -8.53 4.86 14.66
N ILE A 6 -9.80 4.54 14.89
CA ILE A 6 -10.60 3.79 13.93
C ILE A 6 -11.42 4.75 13.06
N LEU A 7 -11.30 4.60 11.75
CA LEU A 7 -12.02 5.34 10.73
C LEU A 7 -12.98 4.37 10.02
N ALA A 8 -14.27 4.53 10.24
CA ALA A 8 -15.30 3.66 9.67
C ALA A 8 -16.13 4.40 8.61
N ALA A 9 -16.21 3.87 7.39
CA ALA A 9 -17.02 4.42 6.31
C ALA A 9 -18.00 3.38 5.75
N ASN A 10 -19.28 3.72 5.65
CA ASN A 10 -20.34 2.80 5.20
C ASN A 10 -21.37 3.56 4.34
N PRO A 11 -21.00 4.00 3.13
CA PRO A 11 -21.87 4.82 2.29
C PRO A 11 -23.20 4.13 1.99
N LYS A 12 -24.27 4.93 1.90
CA LYS A 12 -25.66 4.48 1.77
C LYS A 12 -25.94 3.71 0.48
N ASP A 13 -25.14 3.94 -0.56
CA ASP A 13 -25.22 3.28 -1.87
C ASP A 13 -24.39 2.00 -1.98
N THR A 14 -23.83 1.52 -0.87
CA THR A 14 -23.06 0.27 -0.81
C THR A 14 -23.77 -0.81 0.01
N SER A 15 -23.27 -2.05 -0.09
CA SER A 15 -23.71 -3.10 0.83
C SER A 15 -23.30 -2.77 2.27
N ARG A 16 -24.22 -2.96 3.22
CA ARG A 16 -23.99 -2.55 4.60
C ARG A 16 -23.03 -3.52 5.32
N LEU A 17 -21.91 -2.99 5.82
CA LEU A 17 -20.98 -3.70 6.69
C LEU A 17 -21.37 -3.59 8.17
N ARG A 18 -20.97 -4.56 9.01
CA ARG A 18 -21.22 -4.56 10.47
C ARG A 18 -20.10 -3.85 11.24
N LEU A 19 -19.84 -2.61 10.85
CA LEU A 19 -18.75 -1.80 11.42
C LEU A 19 -18.94 -1.51 12.91
N ASP A 20 -20.19 -1.46 13.38
CA ASP A 20 -20.52 -1.30 14.79
C ASP A 20 -20.16 -2.53 15.63
N GLU A 21 -20.28 -3.73 15.05
CA GLU A 21 -19.84 -4.99 15.67
C GLU A 21 -18.32 -5.02 15.78
N GLU A 22 -17.62 -4.71 14.69
CA GLU A 22 -16.17 -4.64 14.69
C GLU A 22 -15.64 -3.67 15.76
N LEU A 23 -16.15 -2.45 15.79
CA LEU A 23 -15.73 -1.42 16.75
C LEU A 23 -15.98 -1.84 18.20
N ARG A 24 -17.17 -2.38 18.48
CA ARG A 24 -17.54 -2.85 19.81
C ARG A 24 -16.59 -3.94 20.28
N ASP A 25 -16.30 -4.90 19.42
CA ASP A 25 -15.54 -6.09 19.80
C ASP A 25 -14.04 -5.75 19.97
N ILE A 26 -13.48 -4.88 19.12
CA ILE A 26 -12.14 -4.30 19.31
C ILE A 26 -12.05 -3.55 20.65
N GLN A 27 -13.02 -2.67 20.92
CA GLN A 27 -13.01 -1.85 22.13
C GLN A 27 -13.11 -2.73 23.39
N GLU A 28 -13.92 -3.79 23.35
CA GLU A 28 -14.06 -4.71 24.47
C GLU A 28 -12.78 -5.55 24.70
N GLY A 29 -12.13 -6.01 23.62
CA GLY A 29 -10.84 -6.68 23.68
C GLY A 29 -9.78 -5.81 24.36
N LEU A 30 -9.62 -4.57 23.87
CA LEU A 30 -8.69 -3.59 24.45
C LEU A 30 -9.01 -3.28 25.92
N ARG A 31 -10.30 -3.14 26.29
CA ARG A 31 -10.72 -2.85 27.67
C ARG A 31 -10.37 -3.98 28.64
N ARG A 32 -10.43 -5.24 28.20
CA ARG A 32 -10.10 -6.42 29.02
C ARG A 32 -8.61 -6.74 29.02
N ALA A 33 -7.85 -6.12 28.14
CA ALA A 33 -6.45 -6.47 27.92
C ALA A 33 -5.56 -6.16 29.13
N LYS A 34 -4.50 -6.96 29.29
CA LYS A 34 -3.52 -6.80 30.38
C LYS A 34 -2.87 -5.41 30.39
N HIS A 35 -2.60 -4.86 29.20
CA HIS A 35 -1.94 -3.56 29.02
C HIS A 35 -2.92 -2.47 28.55
N ARG A 36 -4.21 -2.58 28.91
CA ARG A 36 -5.27 -1.61 28.51
C ARG A 36 -4.91 -0.15 28.76
N ASP A 37 -4.22 0.16 29.86
CA ASP A 37 -3.86 1.52 30.26
C ASP A 37 -2.74 2.13 29.36
N GLN A 38 -2.18 1.35 28.42
CA GLN A 38 -1.23 1.82 27.42
C GLN A 38 -1.92 2.37 26.17
N PHE A 39 -3.22 2.12 25.99
CA PHE A 39 -3.96 2.48 24.79
C PHE A 39 -5.07 3.50 25.07
N ALA A 40 -5.18 4.50 24.21
CA ALA A 40 -6.38 5.32 24.06
C ALA A 40 -7.09 4.93 22.77
N PHE A 41 -8.41 4.83 22.82
CA PHE A 41 -9.24 4.44 21.69
C PHE A 41 -10.09 5.63 21.23
N ALA A 42 -9.94 6.01 19.97
CA ALA A 42 -10.73 7.03 19.31
C ALA A 42 -11.37 6.44 18.05
N GLN A 43 -12.58 6.89 17.72
CA GLN A 43 -13.28 6.45 16.52
C GLN A 43 -13.95 7.64 15.81
N ARG A 44 -14.08 7.52 14.49
CA ARG A 44 -14.93 8.37 13.64
C ARG A 44 -15.76 7.46 12.75
N LEU A 45 -17.06 7.69 12.73
CA LEU A 45 -18.03 6.97 11.88
C LEU A 45 -18.41 7.85 10.70
N ALA A 46 -18.96 7.22 9.65
CA ALA A 46 -19.38 7.90 8.44
C ALA A 46 -18.29 8.82 7.88
N VAL A 47 -17.05 8.32 7.85
CA VAL A 47 -15.87 9.13 7.56
C VAL A 47 -15.90 9.61 6.11
N ARG A 48 -15.80 10.93 5.95
CA ARG A 48 -15.51 11.58 4.66
C ARG A 48 -14.01 11.87 4.56
N PRO A 49 -13.45 12.10 3.35
CA PRO A 49 -12.01 12.30 3.22
C PRO A 49 -11.44 13.45 4.05
N ARG A 50 -12.19 14.54 4.23
CA ARG A 50 -11.76 15.66 5.08
C ARG A 50 -11.78 15.34 6.58
N ASP A 51 -12.62 14.38 7.00
CA ASP A 51 -12.72 14.00 8.41
C ASP A 51 -11.50 13.18 8.82
N ILE A 52 -10.86 12.48 7.88
CA ILE A 52 -9.57 11.82 8.09
C ILE A 52 -8.56 12.87 8.57
N GLN A 53 -8.34 13.93 7.79
CA GLN A 53 -7.35 14.98 8.11
C GLN A 53 -7.61 15.62 9.48
N ARG A 54 -8.87 15.95 9.77
CA ARG A 54 -9.27 16.52 11.07
C ARG A 54 -9.00 15.55 12.21
N ALA A 55 -9.39 14.29 12.06
CA ALA A 55 -9.18 13.28 13.09
C ALA A 55 -7.68 13.03 13.33
N MET A 56 -6.85 13.03 12.29
CA MET A 56 -5.39 12.90 12.44
C MET A 56 -4.80 14.06 13.26
N LEU A 57 -5.22 15.30 12.99
CA LEU A 57 -4.77 16.50 13.71
C LEU A 57 -5.28 16.55 15.16
N GLU A 58 -6.54 16.19 15.39
CA GLU A 58 -7.17 16.20 16.72
C GLU A 58 -6.64 15.09 17.62
N GLU A 59 -6.47 13.89 17.05
CA GLU A 59 -6.20 12.71 17.85
C GLU A 59 -4.70 12.42 17.99
N THR A 60 -3.87 12.81 17.02
CA THR A 60 -2.44 12.47 16.94
C THR A 60 -2.18 10.95 17.14
N PRO A 61 -2.81 10.08 16.34
CA PRO A 61 -2.75 8.64 16.57
C PRO A 61 -1.42 8.03 16.12
N GLN A 62 -0.98 6.99 16.82
CA GLN A 62 0.17 6.17 16.41
C GLN A 62 -0.26 4.94 15.60
N ILE A 63 -1.52 4.52 15.75
CA ILE A 63 -2.13 3.41 15.01
C ILE A 63 -3.43 3.90 14.37
N VAL A 64 -3.57 3.71 13.06
CA VAL A 64 -4.80 4.03 12.32
C VAL A 64 -5.39 2.77 11.72
N HIS A 65 -6.69 2.58 11.86
CA HIS A 65 -7.42 1.49 11.24
C HIS A 65 -8.55 2.05 10.40
N PHE A 66 -8.59 1.68 9.14
CA PHE A 66 -9.71 1.92 8.27
C PHE A 66 -10.57 0.67 8.19
N SER A 67 -11.87 0.81 8.40
CA SER A 67 -12.85 -0.24 8.14
C SER A 67 -13.93 0.27 7.18
N GLY A 68 -14.12 -0.45 6.08
CA GLY A 68 -15.02 -0.05 5.02
C GLY A 68 -14.77 -0.81 3.72
N HIS A 69 -15.40 -0.36 2.64
CA HIS A 69 -15.21 -0.97 1.33
C HIS A 69 -13.88 -0.55 0.68
N GLY A 70 -13.41 -1.39 -0.24
CA GLY A 70 -12.25 -1.13 -1.09
C GLY A 70 -12.49 -1.65 -2.49
N GLU A 71 -12.02 -0.89 -3.48
CA GLU A 71 -12.22 -1.12 -4.91
C GLU A 71 -10.87 -1.37 -5.63
N GLY A 72 -9.97 -2.09 -4.96
CA GLY A 72 -8.65 -2.41 -5.50
C GLY A 72 -7.87 -1.15 -5.86
N ALA A 73 -7.35 -1.06 -7.08
CA ALA A 73 -6.53 0.07 -7.52
C ALA A 73 -7.26 1.44 -7.46
N GLU A 74 -8.60 1.45 -7.55
CA GLU A 74 -9.40 2.68 -7.54
C GLU A 74 -9.37 3.38 -6.17
N GLY A 75 -9.19 2.63 -5.09
CA GLY A 75 -9.05 3.20 -3.74
C GLY A 75 -9.90 2.58 -2.66
N LEU A 76 -9.92 3.26 -1.53
CA LEU A 76 -10.83 2.99 -0.42
C LEU A 76 -12.08 3.86 -0.54
N VAL A 77 -13.19 3.34 -0.04
CA VAL A 77 -14.51 3.95 -0.18
C VAL A 77 -14.85 4.73 1.09
N PHE A 78 -15.07 6.04 0.93
CA PHE A 78 -15.47 6.98 1.97
C PHE A 78 -16.84 7.57 1.65
N GLU A 79 -17.37 8.38 2.56
CA GLU A 79 -18.63 9.09 2.34
C GLU A 79 -18.41 10.50 1.74
N THR A 80 -19.39 10.94 0.97
CA THR A 80 -19.62 12.36 0.63
C THR A 80 -20.51 13.03 1.67
N GLU A 81 -20.79 14.33 1.51
CA GLU A 81 -21.76 15.05 2.36
C GLU A 81 -23.17 14.45 2.36
N THR A 82 -23.55 13.80 1.27
CA THR A 82 -24.88 13.19 1.13
C THR A 82 -24.90 11.75 1.65
N GLY A 83 -23.75 11.21 2.07
CA GLY A 83 -23.56 9.82 2.49
C GLY A 83 -23.44 8.85 1.31
N GLN A 84 -23.14 9.35 0.11
CA GLN A 84 -22.85 8.53 -1.07
C GLN A 84 -21.37 8.18 -1.14
N THR A 85 -21.03 7.23 -2.00
CA THR A 85 -19.65 6.77 -2.22
C THR A 85 -18.73 7.89 -2.74
N GLN A 86 -17.55 7.99 -2.12
CA GLN A 86 -16.41 8.76 -2.60
C GLN A 86 -15.15 7.90 -2.53
N LEU A 87 -14.49 7.69 -3.66
CA LEU A 87 -13.21 6.99 -3.71
C LEU A 87 -12.05 7.89 -3.28
N VAL A 88 -11.11 7.32 -2.52
CA VAL A 88 -9.83 7.95 -2.20
C VAL A 88 -8.71 7.00 -2.61
N SER A 89 -7.85 7.48 -3.52
CA SER A 89 -6.78 6.69 -4.10
C SER A 89 -5.67 6.36 -3.09
N GLY A 90 -4.90 5.31 -3.37
CA GLY A 90 -3.73 4.94 -2.56
C GLY A 90 -2.68 6.04 -2.50
N VAL A 91 -2.47 6.77 -3.60
CA VAL A 91 -1.54 7.92 -3.63
C VAL A 91 -2.00 9.03 -2.69
N ALA A 92 -3.30 9.35 -2.68
CA ALA A 92 -3.83 10.38 -1.78
C ALA A 92 -3.67 9.99 -0.30
N LEU A 93 -3.94 8.72 0.03
CA LEU A 93 -3.74 8.21 1.39
C LEU A 93 -2.26 8.19 1.76
N ALA A 94 -1.38 7.70 0.90
CA ALA A 94 0.07 7.65 1.14
C ALA A 94 0.64 9.04 1.41
N ASN A 95 0.28 10.04 0.61
CA ASN A 95 0.69 11.43 0.81
C ASN A 95 0.22 11.99 2.16
N LEU A 96 -1.00 11.65 2.58
CA LEU A 96 -1.51 12.06 3.89
C LEU A 96 -0.74 11.37 5.02
N PHE A 97 -0.60 10.05 4.98
CA PHE A 97 0.09 9.28 6.02
C PHE A 97 1.57 9.66 6.13
N ALA A 98 2.22 10.04 5.02
CA ALA A 98 3.61 10.52 5.02
C ALA A 98 3.81 11.71 5.97
N LEU A 99 2.87 12.66 6.02
CA LEU A 99 2.96 13.84 6.88
C LEU A 99 2.97 13.48 8.37
N PHE A 100 2.22 12.45 8.76
CA PHE A 100 2.06 12.04 10.16
C PHE A 100 2.96 10.88 10.56
N ALA A 101 3.66 10.25 9.61
CA ALA A 101 4.63 9.19 9.84
C ALA A 101 6.08 9.70 9.85
N ASP A 102 6.28 11.00 9.62
CA ASP A 102 7.60 11.64 9.67
C ASP A 102 8.22 11.44 11.07
N PRO A 103 9.45 10.92 11.20
CA PRO A 103 10.14 10.81 12.49
C PRO A 103 10.32 12.13 13.25
N ALA A 104 10.18 13.28 12.59
CA ALA A 104 10.18 14.60 13.22
C ALA A 104 8.88 14.90 14.00
N GLU A 105 7.79 14.17 13.73
CA GLU A 105 6.56 14.28 14.51
C GLU A 105 6.76 13.73 15.93
N PRO A 106 6.11 14.33 16.96
CA PRO A 106 6.26 13.87 18.35
C PRO A 106 5.66 12.47 18.57
N ASN A 107 4.65 12.10 17.78
CA ASN A 107 3.92 10.84 17.87
C ASN A 107 3.70 10.28 16.46
N PRO A 108 4.76 9.82 15.77
CA PRO A 108 4.63 9.39 14.39
C PRO A 108 3.77 8.14 14.31
N ILE A 109 2.95 8.05 13.25
CA ILE A 109 2.23 6.84 12.92
C ILE A 109 3.22 5.74 12.63
N HIS A 110 3.08 4.63 13.32
CA HIS A 110 3.90 3.45 13.07
C HIS A 110 3.10 2.27 12.53
N CYS A 111 1.76 2.29 12.61
CA CYS A 111 0.93 1.19 12.12
C CYS A 111 -0.35 1.69 11.44
N VAL A 112 -0.65 1.14 10.26
CA VAL A 112 -1.90 1.35 9.54
C VAL A 112 -2.53 -0.02 9.23
N VAL A 113 -3.83 -0.17 9.47
CA VAL A 113 -4.60 -1.37 9.13
C VAL A 113 -5.71 -0.98 8.15
N LEU A 114 -5.67 -1.51 6.94
CA LEU A 114 -6.67 -1.25 5.91
C LEU A 114 -7.61 -2.46 5.80
N ASN A 115 -8.64 -2.50 6.64
CA ASN A 115 -9.65 -3.56 6.66
C ASN A 115 -10.73 -3.29 5.61
N GLY A 116 -10.37 -3.47 4.34
CA GLY A 116 -11.25 -3.31 3.20
C GLY A 116 -10.78 -4.16 2.02
N CYS A 117 -11.71 -4.61 1.17
CA CYS A 117 -11.41 -5.51 0.06
C CYS A 117 -10.32 -4.96 -0.86
N TYR A 118 -9.38 -5.83 -1.26
CA TYR A 118 -8.29 -5.48 -2.21
C TYR A 118 -7.42 -4.28 -1.79
N SER A 119 -7.38 -3.93 -0.50
CA SER A 119 -6.62 -2.78 0.02
C SER A 119 -5.10 -2.94 0.02
N ALA A 120 -4.56 -4.09 -0.42
CA ALA A 120 -3.11 -4.32 -0.48
C ALA A 120 -2.38 -3.30 -1.35
N VAL A 121 -3.01 -2.82 -2.44
CA VAL A 121 -2.41 -1.79 -3.32
C VAL A 121 -2.19 -0.47 -2.58
N GLN A 122 -3.13 -0.07 -1.73
CA GLN A 122 -3.00 1.11 -0.87
C GLN A 122 -2.00 0.85 0.25
N ALA A 123 -1.98 -0.37 0.79
CA ALA A 123 -1.04 -0.74 1.83
C ALA A 123 0.41 -0.63 1.35
N GLU A 124 0.71 -1.05 0.12
CA GLU A 124 2.03 -0.90 -0.50
C GLU A 124 2.46 0.56 -0.60
N ALA A 125 1.57 1.44 -1.07
CA ALA A 125 1.86 2.86 -1.20
C ALA A 125 2.11 3.54 0.16
N ILE A 126 1.31 3.20 1.18
CA ILE A 126 1.47 3.76 2.54
C ILE A 126 2.73 3.22 3.22
N ALA A 127 3.10 1.96 2.96
CA ALA A 127 4.28 1.32 3.53
C ALA A 127 5.58 1.99 3.06
N GLU A 128 5.58 2.86 2.05
CA GLU A 128 6.78 3.66 1.76
C GLU A 128 7.18 4.56 2.94
N GLN A 129 6.22 4.97 3.77
CA GLN A 129 6.44 5.90 4.86
C GLN A 129 6.10 5.33 6.25
N VAL A 130 5.16 4.40 6.34
CA VAL A 130 4.69 3.83 7.61
C VAL A 130 5.36 2.47 7.88
N PRO A 131 6.00 2.27 9.06
CA PRO A 131 6.67 1.03 9.46
C PRO A 131 5.89 -0.27 9.24
N TYR A 132 4.59 -0.29 9.56
CA TYR A 132 3.75 -1.47 9.46
C TYR A 132 2.42 -1.13 8.80
N VAL A 133 2.10 -1.77 7.69
CA VAL A 133 0.82 -1.60 7.02
C VAL A 133 0.18 -2.94 6.72
N VAL A 134 -1.03 -3.15 7.20
CA VAL A 134 -1.85 -4.31 6.85
C VAL A 134 -2.80 -3.93 5.73
N GLY A 135 -2.90 -4.76 4.70
CA GLY A 135 -3.92 -4.67 3.65
C GLY A 135 -4.50 -6.03 3.29
N MET A 136 -5.54 -6.03 2.46
CA MET A 136 -6.23 -7.24 1.99
C MET A 136 -5.90 -7.50 0.53
N THR A 137 -5.45 -8.71 0.20
CA THR A 137 -5.07 -9.09 -1.18
C THR A 137 -6.26 -9.38 -2.09
N LYS A 138 -7.42 -9.68 -1.49
CA LYS A 138 -8.66 -10.02 -2.19
C LYS A 138 -9.88 -9.56 -1.39
N ALA A 139 -11.08 -9.89 -1.89
CA ALA A 139 -12.31 -9.74 -1.12
C ALA A 139 -12.23 -10.51 0.20
N VAL A 140 -12.71 -9.88 1.28
CA VAL A 140 -12.78 -10.47 2.62
C VAL A 140 -14.22 -10.41 3.10
N GLY A 141 -14.73 -11.52 3.66
CA GLY A 141 -16.05 -11.53 4.26
C GLY A 141 -16.08 -10.71 5.55
N ASP A 142 -17.19 -10.04 5.80
CA ASP A 142 -17.38 -9.14 6.96
C ASP A 142 -17.07 -9.82 8.31
N THR A 143 -17.49 -11.08 8.54
CA THR A 143 -17.06 -11.84 9.73
C THR A 143 -15.54 -12.06 9.78
N ALA A 144 -14.90 -12.40 8.66
CA ALA A 144 -13.45 -12.62 8.65
C ALA A 144 -12.68 -11.31 8.93
N ALA A 145 -13.17 -10.19 8.44
CA ALA A 145 -12.63 -8.86 8.73
C ALA A 145 -12.72 -8.53 10.24
N ILE A 146 -13.87 -8.81 10.87
CA ILE A 146 -14.07 -8.63 12.31
C ILE A 146 -13.11 -9.51 13.12
N GLU A 147 -13.06 -10.82 12.83
CA GLU A 147 -12.21 -11.78 13.54
C GLU A 147 -10.72 -11.42 13.43
N PHE A 148 -10.28 -10.95 12.25
CA PHE A 148 -8.94 -10.43 12.07
C PHE A 148 -8.66 -9.25 13.00
N ALA A 149 -9.54 -8.25 13.00
CA ALA A 149 -9.35 -7.03 13.77
C ALA A 149 -9.34 -7.30 15.27
N VAL A 150 -10.28 -8.10 15.77
CA VAL A 150 -10.34 -8.51 17.18
C VAL A 150 -9.05 -9.23 17.58
N GLY A 151 -8.64 -10.27 16.84
CA GLY A 151 -7.41 -11.00 17.13
C GLY A 151 -6.15 -10.12 17.08
N PHE A 152 -6.11 -9.16 16.16
CA PHE A 152 -5.02 -8.19 16.06
C PHE A 152 -4.93 -7.30 17.30
N TYR A 153 -6.04 -6.67 17.71
CA TYR A 153 -6.04 -5.75 18.84
C TYR A 153 -5.94 -6.45 20.20
N ASP A 154 -6.44 -7.68 20.34
CA ASP A 154 -6.22 -8.50 21.53
C ASP A 154 -4.73 -8.78 21.75
N ALA A 155 -4.00 -9.11 20.68
CA ALA A 155 -2.55 -9.29 20.75
C ALA A 155 -1.81 -8.00 21.15
N LEU A 156 -2.17 -6.86 20.54
CA LEU A 156 -1.56 -5.58 20.91
C LEU A 156 -1.86 -5.21 22.37
N GLY A 157 -3.11 -5.35 22.81
CA GLY A 157 -3.52 -5.15 24.20
C GLY A 157 -2.82 -6.11 25.18
N ALA A 158 -2.42 -7.29 24.72
CA ALA A 158 -1.61 -8.24 25.47
C ALA A 158 -0.10 -7.91 25.47
N GLY A 159 0.32 -6.78 24.88
CA GLY A 159 1.70 -6.33 24.83
C GLY A 159 2.57 -7.04 23.79
N ARG A 160 1.94 -7.61 22.75
CA ARG A 160 2.65 -8.28 21.65
C ARG A 160 3.01 -7.29 20.55
N THR A 161 3.98 -7.68 19.70
CA THR A 161 4.41 -6.86 18.56
C THR A 161 3.37 -6.85 17.46
N VAL A 162 3.47 -5.89 16.53
CA VAL A 162 2.56 -5.78 15.37
C VAL A 162 2.60 -7.04 14.51
N GLU A 163 3.77 -7.65 14.31
CA GLU A 163 3.93 -8.88 13.53
C GLU A 163 3.23 -10.07 14.20
N PHE A 164 3.30 -10.15 15.53
CA PHE A 164 2.56 -11.17 16.26
C PHE A 164 1.06 -10.91 16.20
N ALA A 165 0.63 -9.65 16.37
CA ALA A 165 -0.76 -9.26 16.27
C ALA A 165 -1.37 -9.59 14.90
N TYR A 166 -0.65 -9.30 13.83
CA TYR A 166 -1.02 -9.71 12.47
C TYR A 166 -1.21 -11.23 12.37
N LYS A 167 -0.24 -12.02 12.85
CA LYS A 167 -0.34 -13.49 12.83
C LYS A 167 -1.50 -14.01 13.67
N LEU A 168 -1.78 -13.39 14.82
CA LEU A 168 -2.91 -13.76 15.67
C LEU A 168 -4.24 -13.44 15.01
N GLY A 169 -4.38 -12.28 14.36
CA GLY A 169 -5.56 -11.93 13.56
C GLY A 169 -5.81 -12.94 12.43
N CYS A 170 -4.77 -13.32 11.68
CA CYS A 170 -4.88 -14.38 10.66
C CYS A 170 -5.30 -15.74 11.27
N ALA A 171 -4.77 -16.09 12.45
CA ALA A 171 -5.16 -17.30 13.16
C ALA A 171 -6.61 -17.25 13.67
N ALA A 172 -7.09 -16.09 14.12
CA ALA A 172 -8.47 -15.88 14.56
C ALA A 172 -9.46 -16.16 13.41
N ILE A 173 -9.18 -15.68 12.20
CA ILE A 173 -9.97 -16.03 11.00
C ILE A 173 -10.08 -17.56 10.83
N ASN A 174 -8.96 -18.28 10.91
CA ASN A 174 -8.96 -19.74 10.79
C ASN A 174 -9.76 -20.43 11.90
N LEU A 175 -9.61 -19.96 13.15
CA LEU A 175 -10.33 -20.52 14.29
C LEU A 175 -11.85 -20.30 14.20
N ALA A 176 -12.28 -19.20 13.57
CA ALA A 176 -13.67 -18.94 13.24
C ALA A 176 -14.19 -19.76 12.04
N GLY A 177 -13.36 -20.66 11.48
CA GLY A 177 -13.73 -21.53 10.37
C GLY A 177 -13.85 -20.81 9.02
N LYS A 178 -13.15 -19.69 8.86
CA LYS A 178 -13.20 -18.84 7.66
C LYS A 178 -11.97 -19.08 6.77
N PRO A 179 -12.13 -19.28 5.45
CA PRO A 179 -11.00 -19.56 4.54
C PRO A 179 -10.10 -18.34 4.24
N GLU A 180 -10.47 -17.15 4.69
CA GLU A 180 -9.83 -15.89 4.32
C GLU A 180 -8.56 -15.55 5.12
N SER A 181 -8.01 -16.47 5.94
CA SER A 181 -6.86 -16.20 6.81
C SER A 181 -5.57 -15.77 6.09
N ALA A 182 -5.44 -16.14 4.81
CA ALA A 182 -4.35 -15.73 3.93
C ALA A 182 -4.64 -14.41 3.17
N THR A 183 -5.79 -13.77 3.41
CA THR A 183 -6.19 -12.52 2.74
C THR A 183 -5.47 -11.30 3.30
N PRO A 184 -5.38 -11.12 4.64
CA PRO A 184 -4.57 -10.05 5.21
C PRO A 184 -3.09 -10.29 4.89
N VAL A 185 -2.38 -9.22 4.55
CA VAL A 185 -0.93 -9.20 4.38
C VAL A 185 -0.34 -8.06 5.19
N LEU A 186 0.78 -8.33 5.86
CA LEU A 186 1.57 -7.31 6.54
C LEU A 186 2.72 -6.88 5.65
N ILE A 187 2.77 -5.58 5.36
CA ILE A 187 3.79 -4.93 4.56
C ILE A 187 4.63 -4.06 5.49
N HIS A 188 5.94 -4.25 5.45
CA HIS A 188 6.88 -3.46 6.23
C HIS A 188 7.32 -2.24 5.44
N LYS A 189 7.63 -1.16 6.15
CA LYS A 189 8.38 -0.05 5.56
C LYS A 189 9.65 -0.60 4.97
N LYS A 190 9.81 -0.42 3.65
CA LYS A 190 11.09 -0.66 3.01
C LYS A 190 12.08 0.19 3.79
N ALA A 191 13.12 -0.44 4.35
CA ALA A 191 14.19 0.32 4.96
C ALA A 191 14.55 1.43 3.96
N PRO A 192 14.68 2.70 4.39
CA PRO A 192 15.28 3.68 3.51
C PRO A 192 16.53 2.99 3.00
N THR A 193 16.70 2.95 1.69
CA THR A 193 17.96 2.51 1.10
C THR A 193 18.98 3.53 1.59
N THR A 194 19.43 3.39 2.82
CA THR A 194 20.76 3.79 3.24
C THR A 194 21.62 2.88 2.40
N SER A 195 21.88 3.30 1.16
CA SER A 195 23.24 3.28 0.68
C SER A 195 24.08 3.66 1.89
N PRO A 196 25.00 2.79 2.35
CA PRO A 196 25.91 3.19 3.40
C PRO A 196 26.45 4.55 3.00
N THR A 197 26.48 5.49 3.94
CA THR A 197 27.37 6.63 3.81
C THR A 197 28.78 6.06 3.85
N THR A 198 29.20 5.47 2.73
CA THR A 198 30.57 5.17 2.42
C THR A 198 31.22 6.55 2.32
N PRO A 199 32.28 6.83 3.08
CA PRO A 199 32.99 8.08 2.97
C PRO A 199 33.42 8.23 1.51
N ALA A 200 32.98 9.31 0.86
CA ALA A 200 33.35 9.74 -0.50
C ALA A 200 34.00 8.63 -1.34
N ALA A 201 33.19 7.71 -1.87
CA ALA A 201 33.63 6.70 -2.81
C ALA A 201 32.80 6.81 -4.09
N THR A 202 33.52 6.94 -5.20
CA THR A 202 33.11 7.08 -6.59
C THR A 202 31.98 6.13 -7.04
N PRO A 203 31.17 6.52 -8.03
CA PRO A 203 30.00 5.75 -8.48
C PRO A 203 30.43 4.47 -9.22
N ASN A 204 30.00 3.31 -8.72
CA ASN A 204 30.17 2.03 -9.42
C ASN A 204 28.80 1.48 -9.89
N ALA A 205 28.54 1.72 -11.18
CA ALA A 205 27.76 0.94 -12.16
C ALA A 205 26.53 0.13 -11.69
N MET A 206 25.34 0.71 -11.85
CA MET A 206 24.09 -0.06 -11.97
C MET A 206 24.20 -0.98 -13.19
N THR A 207 24.35 -2.28 -12.97
CA THR A 207 24.63 -3.23 -14.05
C THR A 207 23.33 -3.61 -14.77
N ILE A 208 23.22 -3.28 -16.05
CA ILE A 208 22.04 -3.56 -16.87
C ILE A 208 21.88 -5.09 -17.05
N PRO A 209 20.73 -5.70 -16.66
CA PRO A 209 20.62 -7.15 -16.60
C PRO A 209 20.65 -7.83 -17.97
N GLN A 210 21.64 -8.69 -18.23
CA GLN A 210 21.80 -9.38 -19.52
C GLN A 210 20.73 -10.44 -19.83
N ASP A 211 20.07 -10.98 -18.81
CA ASP A 211 18.98 -11.93 -19.01
C ASP A 211 17.69 -11.21 -19.49
N ARG A 212 16.98 -11.79 -20.47
CA ARG A 212 15.76 -11.18 -21.05
C ARG A 212 14.63 -11.03 -20.03
N THR A 213 14.45 -12.02 -19.15
CA THR A 213 13.41 -11.97 -18.11
C THR A 213 13.75 -10.91 -17.07
N LYS A 214 15.02 -10.83 -16.67
CA LYS A 214 15.50 -9.77 -15.78
C LYS A 214 15.42 -8.38 -16.43
N LEU A 215 15.66 -8.28 -17.74
CA LEU A 215 15.49 -7.03 -18.49
C LEU A 215 14.02 -6.60 -18.53
N TYR A 216 13.10 -7.53 -18.75
CA TYR A 216 11.66 -7.27 -18.68
C TYR A 216 11.23 -6.76 -17.29
N GLN A 217 11.67 -7.43 -16.22
CA GLN A 217 11.39 -7.00 -14.85
C GLN A 217 12.02 -5.64 -14.54
N PHE A 218 13.24 -5.39 -15.05
CA PHE A 218 13.90 -4.09 -14.91
C PHE A 218 13.08 -2.98 -15.56
N LEU A 219 12.61 -3.18 -16.79
CA LEU A 219 11.76 -2.22 -17.51
C LEU A 219 10.40 -1.99 -16.85
N LEU A 220 9.80 -3.04 -16.28
CA LEU A 220 8.57 -2.93 -15.47
C LEU A 220 8.79 -2.08 -14.21
N SER A 221 9.99 -2.13 -13.64
CA SER A 221 10.33 -1.42 -12.40
C SER A 221 10.70 0.05 -12.61
N LEU A 222 10.90 0.49 -13.86
CA LEU A 222 11.20 1.89 -14.16
C LEU A 222 10.00 2.80 -13.85
N PRO A 223 10.19 3.98 -13.24
CA PRO A 223 9.18 5.02 -13.23
C PRO A 223 8.74 5.38 -14.66
N GLY A 224 7.46 5.71 -14.84
CA GLY A 224 6.87 6.06 -16.15
C GLY A 224 7.73 7.03 -16.99
N PRO A 225 8.18 8.17 -16.45
CA PRO A 225 9.04 9.11 -17.20
C PRO A 225 10.39 8.53 -17.65
N GLN A 226 10.98 7.61 -16.87
CA GLN A 226 12.24 6.95 -17.20
C GLN A 226 12.05 5.91 -18.29
N PHE A 227 10.96 5.12 -18.22
CA PHE A 227 10.58 4.23 -19.30
C PHE A 227 10.28 5.01 -20.59
N ASP A 228 9.60 6.14 -20.49
CA ASP A 228 9.30 7.01 -21.63
C ASP A 228 10.58 7.58 -22.27
N ALA A 229 11.62 7.86 -21.48
CA ALA A 229 12.94 8.25 -22.01
C ALA A 229 13.63 7.12 -22.79
N VAL A 230 13.53 5.86 -22.33
CA VAL A 230 14.02 4.69 -23.08
C VAL A 230 13.25 4.52 -24.40
N VAL A 231 11.91 4.66 -24.35
CA VAL A 231 11.07 4.61 -25.56
C VAL A 231 11.43 5.73 -26.52
N PHE A 232 11.72 6.93 -26.00
CA PHE A 232 12.12 8.09 -26.80
C PHE A 232 13.47 7.85 -27.50
N ASP A 233 14.49 7.34 -26.79
CA ASP A 233 15.81 7.05 -27.35
C ASP A 233 15.76 5.96 -28.43
N LEU A 234 14.93 4.93 -28.21
CA LEU A 234 14.73 3.85 -29.19
C LEU A 234 13.89 4.28 -30.39
N ASN A 235 13.08 5.34 -30.26
CA ASN A 235 12.25 5.93 -31.29
C ASN A 235 11.45 4.91 -32.15
N PRO A 236 10.58 4.08 -31.54
CA PRO A 236 9.78 3.11 -32.27
C PRO A 236 8.80 3.78 -33.26
N PRO A 237 8.44 3.12 -34.37
CA PRO A 237 7.38 3.60 -35.25
C PRO A 237 6.07 3.83 -34.49
N ARG A 238 5.29 4.83 -34.93
CA ARG A 238 4.03 5.17 -34.28
C ARG A 238 3.09 3.97 -34.24
N GLY A 239 2.55 3.68 -33.05
CA GLY A 239 1.62 2.57 -32.82
C GLY A 239 2.28 1.27 -32.34
N ASN A 240 3.61 1.16 -32.38
CA ASN A 240 4.32 -0.04 -31.92
C ASN A 240 4.47 -0.10 -30.40
N VAL A 241 4.45 1.04 -29.71
CA VAL A 241 4.39 1.13 -28.25
C VAL A 241 3.13 1.92 -27.88
N PRO A 242 2.24 1.38 -27.03
CA PRO A 242 1.06 2.09 -26.56
C PRO A 242 1.40 3.40 -25.83
N PRO A 243 0.47 4.39 -25.80
CA PRO A 243 0.68 5.68 -25.16
C PRO A 243 0.90 5.56 -23.64
N SER A 244 1.38 6.62 -22.99
CA SER A 244 1.70 6.65 -21.55
C SER A 244 0.51 6.39 -20.62
N SER A 245 -0.71 6.52 -21.11
CA SER A 245 -1.93 6.17 -20.38
C SER A 245 -2.23 4.66 -20.33
N ALA A 246 -1.56 3.85 -21.14
CA ALA A 246 -1.74 2.40 -21.14
C ALA A 246 -0.99 1.73 -19.97
N PRO A 247 -1.45 0.56 -19.47
CA PRO A 247 -0.75 -0.17 -18.42
C PRO A 247 0.72 -0.43 -18.77
N GLN A 248 1.62 -0.17 -17.82
CA GLN A 248 3.07 -0.27 -18.08
C GLN A 248 3.50 -1.68 -18.51
N GLY A 249 2.83 -2.73 -18.03
CA GLY A 249 3.08 -4.10 -18.48
C GLY A 249 2.86 -4.30 -19.97
N ASP A 250 1.76 -3.76 -20.50
CA ASP A 250 1.44 -3.85 -21.93
C ASP A 250 2.44 -3.04 -22.76
N ARG A 251 2.88 -1.90 -22.25
CA ARG A 251 3.87 -1.03 -22.90
C ARG A 251 5.25 -1.68 -22.96
N VAL A 252 5.71 -2.28 -21.86
CA VAL A 252 6.99 -3.00 -21.81
C VAL A 252 6.96 -4.23 -22.71
N ALA A 253 5.87 -4.99 -22.69
CA ALA A 253 5.71 -6.16 -23.56
C ALA A 253 5.71 -5.77 -25.04
N ALA A 254 4.98 -4.70 -25.41
CA ALA A 254 4.94 -4.19 -26.78
C ALA A 254 6.30 -3.66 -27.25
N LEU A 255 7.03 -2.95 -26.38
CA LEU A 255 8.39 -2.48 -26.67
C LEU A 255 9.34 -3.65 -26.96
N LEU A 256 9.39 -4.66 -26.07
CA LEU A 256 10.27 -5.82 -26.28
C LEU A 256 9.86 -6.63 -27.53
N HIS A 257 8.56 -6.79 -27.77
CA HIS A 257 8.06 -7.47 -28.96
C HIS A 257 8.50 -6.74 -30.24
N TRP A 258 8.38 -5.41 -30.28
CA TRP A 258 8.85 -4.62 -31.42
C TRP A 258 10.38 -4.69 -31.57
N VAL A 259 11.14 -4.55 -30.48
CA VAL A 259 12.61 -4.62 -30.50
C VAL A 259 13.09 -5.96 -31.09
N GLU A 260 12.42 -7.06 -30.75
CA GLU A 260 12.78 -8.39 -31.23
C GLU A 260 12.27 -8.68 -32.65
N SER A 261 11.28 -7.92 -33.13
CA SER A 261 10.69 -8.08 -34.46
C SER A 261 11.67 -7.80 -35.61
N PRO A 262 11.40 -8.29 -36.84
CA PRO A 262 12.25 -8.03 -38.02
C PRO A 262 12.41 -6.55 -38.36
N ILE A 263 11.47 -5.70 -37.95
CA ILE A 263 11.46 -4.24 -38.17
C ILE A 263 11.96 -3.45 -36.95
N GLY A 264 12.39 -4.14 -35.90
CA GLY A 264 13.04 -3.54 -34.73
C GLY A 264 14.52 -3.20 -34.98
N PRO A 265 15.22 -2.65 -33.99
CA PRO A 265 16.64 -2.30 -34.10
C PRO A 265 17.51 -3.51 -34.46
N ALA A 266 18.58 -3.29 -35.25
CA ALA A 266 19.49 -4.36 -35.69
C ALA A 266 20.16 -5.09 -34.50
N THR A 267 20.43 -4.37 -33.41
CA THR A 267 21.06 -4.91 -32.20
C THR A 267 20.07 -5.52 -31.20
N LYS A 268 18.77 -5.54 -31.53
CA LYS A 268 17.72 -6.18 -30.73
C LYS A 268 17.75 -5.69 -29.27
N LEU A 269 17.77 -6.60 -28.30
CA LEU A 269 17.77 -6.26 -26.88
C LEU A 269 18.97 -5.39 -26.48
N GLU A 270 20.10 -5.46 -27.18
CA GLU A 270 21.25 -4.57 -26.90
C GLU A 270 20.91 -3.11 -27.16
N ALA A 271 20.03 -2.78 -28.11
CA ALA A 271 19.57 -1.40 -28.28
C ALA A 271 18.89 -0.88 -27.00
N VAL A 272 18.07 -1.72 -26.37
CA VAL A 272 17.41 -1.38 -25.09
C VAL A 272 18.45 -1.18 -23.99
N ARG A 273 19.51 -2.00 -23.97
CA ARG A 273 20.61 -1.82 -23.00
C ARG A 273 21.39 -0.55 -23.24
N THR A 274 21.66 -0.20 -24.49
CA THR A 274 22.31 1.06 -24.82
C THR A 274 21.46 2.25 -24.37
N ALA A 275 20.15 2.23 -24.65
CA ALA A 275 19.22 3.26 -24.20
C ALA A 275 19.16 3.35 -22.67
N LEU A 276 19.15 2.21 -21.97
CA LEU A 276 19.25 2.17 -20.52
C LEU A 276 20.60 2.69 -20.01
N ALA A 277 21.70 2.40 -20.69
CA ALA A 277 23.02 2.89 -20.31
C ALA A 277 23.11 4.41 -20.45
N ASN A 278 22.54 4.96 -21.53
CA ASN A 278 22.45 6.40 -21.76
C ASN A 278 21.58 7.09 -20.70
N LEU A 279 20.46 6.47 -20.32
CA LEU A 279 19.58 7.00 -19.27
C LEU A 279 20.25 6.98 -17.88
N LEU A 280 20.94 5.89 -17.55
CA LEU A 280 21.53 5.69 -16.23
C LEU A 280 22.86 6.44 -16.05
N ASN A 281 23.58 6.69 -17.14
CA ASN A 281 24.81 7.47 -17.18
C ASN A 281 24.73 8.52 -18.30
N PRO A 282 23.91 9.58 -18.13
CA PRO A 282 23.83 10.64 -19.12
C PRO A 282 25.20 11.33 -19.22
N GLN A 283 25.77 11.38 -20.42
CA GLN A 283 26.97 12.17 -20.71
C GLN A 283 26.65 13.67 -20.73
#